data_AF-A0A953JB47-F1
#
_entry.id   AF-A0A953JB47-F1
#
_cell.length_a   1.000
_cell.length_b   1.000
_cell.length_c   1.000
_cell.angle_alpha   90.00
_cell.angle_beta   90.00
_cell.angle_gamma   90.00
#
_symmetry.space_group_name_H-M   'P 1'
#
loop_
_entity.id
_entity.type
_entity.pdbx_description
1 polymer ?
#
loop_
_entity_poly.entity_id
_entity_poly.type
_entity_poly.pdbx_seq_one_letter_code
_entity_poly.pdbx_strand_id
1 'polypeptide(L)'
;MIRHLLSASDLRREDALLILDTAAELAALADRPIKKLPTLRGRTIVNLFYEDSTRTRTSFEAAAKRLSADVINFSAKGSSVSKGESLKDTALTLQAMGADAVVIRHP
;
A
#
# COMPACT_ATOMS: atom_id res chain seq x y z
N MET A 1 -12.14 -10.24 -9.04
CA MET A 1 -11.56 -9.15 -8.21
C MET A 1 -10.10 -9.02 -8.57
N ILE A 2 -9.63 -7.81 -8.88
CA ILE A 2 -8.25 -7.57 -9.29
C ILE A 2 -7.31 -7.83 -8.11
N ARG A 3 -6.32 -8.71 -8.31
CA ARG A 3 -5.33 -9.05 -7.27
C ARG A 3 -4.21 -8.01 -7.19
N HIS A 4 -3.84 -7.41 -8.32
CA HIS A 4 -2.79 -6.41 -8.44
C HIS A 4 -3.26 -5.25 -9.32
N LEU A 5 -3.17 -4.02 -8.83
CA LEU A 5 -3.49 -2.81 -9.60
C LEU A 5 -2.18 -2.24 -10.17
N LEU A 6 -1.86 -2.62 -11.40
CA LEU A 6 -0.62 -2.21 -12.09
C LEU A 6 -0.90 -1.14 -13.16
N SER A 7 -2.07 -1.22 -13.81
CA SER A 7 -2.54 -0.23 -14.77
C SER A 7 -4.01 0.12 -14.53
N ALA A 8 -4.37 1.38 -14.79
CA ALA A 8 -5.78 1.77 -14.82
C ALA A 8 -6.56 1.03 -15.92
N SER A 9 -5.89 0.57 -16.97
CA SER A 9 -6.49 -0.25 -18.04
C SER A 9 -6.87 -1.66 -17.59
N ASP A 10 -6.36 -2.12 -16.45
CA ASP A 10 -6.74 -3.42 -15.87
C ASP A 10 -8.12 -3.37 -15.19
N LEU A 11 -8.65 -2.16 -14.96
CA LEU A 11 -9.94 -1.95 -14.33
C LEU A 11 -11.07 -2.09 -15.34
N ARG A 12 -11.98 -3.03 -15.07
CA ARG A 12 -13.31 -2.96 -15.68
C ARG A 12 -14.09 -1.82 -15.03
N ARG A 13 -15.07 -1.28 -15.74
CA ARG A 13 -15.92 -0.19 -15.24
C ARG A 13 -16.49 -0.47 -13.85
N GLU A 14 -16.94 -1.70 -13.60
CA GLU A 14 -17.48 -2.11 -12.29
C GLU A 14 -16.43 -2.11 -11.18
N ASP A 15 -15.19 -2.52 -11.47
CA ASP A 15 -14.10 -2.51 -10.49
C ASP A 15 -13.71 -1.06 -10.14
N ALA A 16 -13.68 -0.17 -11.15
CA ALA A 16 -13.42 1.25 -10.93
C ALA A 16 -14.51 1.94 -10.10
N LEU A 17 -15.79 1.68 -10.41
CA LEU A 17 -16.91 2.21 -9.63
C LEU A 17 -16.88 1.71 -8.20
N LEU A 18 -16.63 0.42 -7.98
CA LEU A 18 -16.51 -0.14 -6.63
C LEU A 18 -15.41 0.56 -5.81
N ILE A 19 -14.24 0.86 -6.40
CA ILE A 19 -13.17 1.59 -5.73
C ILE A 19 -13.62 3.00 -5.35
N LEU A 20 -14.28 3.71 -6.26
CA LEU A 20 -14.75 5.08 -6.04
C LEU A 20 -15.85 5.15 -4.98
N ASP A 21 -16.81 4.23 -5.02
CA ASP A 21 -17.90 4.14 -4.05
C ASP A 21 -17.35 3.82 -2.66
N THR A 22 -16.44 2.85 -2.56
CA THR A 22 -15.75 2.52 -1.29
C THR A 22 -14.97 3.72 -0.76
N ALA A 23 -14.30 4.50 -1.63
CA ALA A 23 -13.58 5.70 -1.23
C ALA A 23 -14.53 6.77 -0.67
N ALA A 24 -15.69 6.97 -1.29
CA ALA A 24 -16.71 7.92 -0.82
C ALA A 24 -17.27 7.51 0.55
N GLU A 25 -17.56 6.23 0.76
CA GLU A 25 -18.01 5.69 2.05
C GLU A 25 -16.95 5.90 3.16
N LEU A 26 -15.69 5.55 2.88
CA LEU A 26 -14.59 5.73 3.84
C LEU A 26 -14.33 7.21 4.15
N ALA A 27 -14.52 8.10 3.18
CA ALA A 27 -14.42 9.54 3.36
C ALA A 27 -15.53 10.06 4.29
N ALA A 28 -16.78 9.62 4.11
CA ALA A 28 -17.90 10.00 4.99
C ALA A 28 -17.68 9.56 6.46
N LEU A 29 -16.91 8.48 6.68
CA LEU A 29 -16.54 8.03 8.02
C LEU A 29 -15.41 8.85 8.67
N ALA A 30 -14.78 9.79 7.95
CA ALA A 30 -13.62 10.57 8.44
C ALA A 30 -13.91 11.50 9.61
N ASP A 31 -15.15 11.98 9.70
CA ASP A 31 -15.57 12.93 10.73
C ASP A 31 -16.02 12.23 12.03
N ARG A 32 -16.02 10.89 12.06
CA ARG A 32 -16.39 10.14 13.26
C ARG A 32 -15.33 10.29 14.37
N PRO A 33 -15.73 10.23 15.66
CA PRO A 33 -14.82 10.31 16.78
C PRO A 33 -13.74 9.20 16.75
N ILE A 34 -14.15 8.00 16.34
CA ILE A 34 -13.24 6.86 16.15
C ILE A 34 -12.83 6.83 14.68
N LYS A 35 -11.63 7.34 14.39
CA LYS A 35 -11.11 7.41 13.02
C LYS A 35 -10.51 6.09 12.53
N LYS A 36 -10.14 5.17 13.43
CA LYS A 36 -9.54 3.88 13.08
C LYS A 36 -10.61 2.79 12.91
N LEU A 37 -10.58 2.12 11.77
CA LEU A 37 -11.42 0.96 11.47
C LEU A 37 -10.56 -0.31 11.60
N PRO A 38 -11.07 -1.43 12.15
CA PRO A 38 -10.30 -2.66 12.32
C PRO A 38 -10.21 -3.52 11.04
N THR A 39 -10.60 -2.99 9.87
CA THR A 39 -10.80 -3.72 8.63
C THR A 39 -9.58 -4.51 8.16
N LEU A 40 -8.37 -3.99 8.38
CA LEU A 40 -7.10 -4.62 7.99
C LEU A 40 -6.24 -5.01 9.20
N ARG A 41 -6.84 -5.19 10.37
CA ARG A 41 -6.10 -5.61 11.58
C ARG A 41 -5.37 -6.93 11.32
N GLY A 42 -4.08 -6.98 11.69
CA GLY A 42 -3.22 -8.14 11.49
C GLY A 42 -2.74 -8.32 10.05
N ARG A 43 -3.00 -7.34 9.16
CA ARG A 43 -2.43 -7.28 7.81
C ARG A 43 -1.22 -6.35 7.80
N THR A 44 -0.17 -6.76 7.12
CA THR A 44 1.06 -5.98 6.94
C THR A 44 1.10 -5.38 5.53
N ILE A 45 1.17 -4.05 5.45
CA ILE A 45 1.33 -3.30 4.20
C ILE A 45 2.75 -2.73 4.13
N VAL A 46 3.47 -3.05 3.07
CA VAL A 46 4.82 -2.52 2.83
C VAL A 46 4.77 -1.40 1.79
N ASN A 47 5.31 -0.24 2.12
CA ASN A 47 5.58 0.83 1.18
C ASN A 47 7.03 0.73 0.69
N LEU A 48 7.22 0.33 -0.57
CA LEU A 48 8.52 0.13 -1.21
C LEU A 48 8.76 1.25 -2.25
N PHE A 49 9.44 2.31 -1.84
CA PHE A 49 9.71 3.48 -2.69
C PHE A 49 11.21 3.62 -2.95
N TYR A 50 11.62 3.44 -4.21
CA TYR A 50 13.01 3.63 -4.69
C TYR A 50 13.30 5.08 -5.09
N GLU A 51 12.26 5.89 -5.28
CA GLU A 51 12.34 7.31 -5.61
C GLU A 51 11.47 8.15 -4.67
N ASP A 52 11.82 9.43 -4.55
CA ASP A 52 11.19 10.34 -3.59
C ASP A 52 9.69 10.52 -3.88
N SER A 53 8.89 10.41 -2.82
CA SER A 53 7.44 10.53 -2.90
C SER A 53 6.86 10.97 -1.56
N THR A 54 6.34 12.20 -1.51
CA THR A 54 5.67 12.71 -0.31
C THR A 54 4.20 12.28 -0.29
N ARG A 55 3.43 12.69 -1.31
CA ARG A 55 1.97 12.50 -1.34
C ARG A 55 1.57 11.02 -1.35
N THR A 56 2.15 10.23 -2.24
CA THR A 56 1.78 8.81 -2.38
C THR A 56 2.18 8.01 -1.15
N ARG A 57 3.42 8.16 -0.66
CA ARG A 57 3.87 7.42 0.53
C ARG A 57 3.04 7.76 1.77
N THR A 58 2.87 9.06 2.05
CA THR A 58 2.14 9.50 3.24
C THR A 58 0.65 9.13 3.18
N SER A 59 0.02 9.19 2.00
CA SER A 59 -1.39 8.79 1.86
C SER A 59 -1.60 7.28 2.07
N PHE A 60 -0.75 6.43 1.49
CA PHE A 60 -0.83 4.98 1.72
C PHE A 60 -0.54 4.59 3.18
N GLU A 61 0.47 5.21 3.79
CA GLU A 61 0.75 5.01 5.22
C GLU A 61 -0.43 5.44 6.10
N ALA A 62 -1.02 6.61 5.84
CA ALA A 62 -2.17 7.10 6.58
C ALA A 62 -3.39 6.20 6.40
N ALA A 63 -3.68 5.76 5.18
CA ALA A 63 -4.79 4.87 4.87
C ALA A 63 -4.64 3.52 5.57
N ALA A 64 -3.47 2.89 5.50
CA ALA A 64 -3.18 1.62 6.15
C ALA A 64 -3.34 1.72 7.68
N LYS A 65 -2.74 2.73 8.31
CA LYS A 65 -2.89 3.00 9.76
C LYS A 65 -4.34 3.26 10.16
N ARG A 66 -5.11 3.94 9.30
CA ARG A 66 -6.53 4.22 9.53
C ARG A 66 -7.38 2.95 9.46
N LEU A 67 -6.99 1.98 8.64
CA LEU A 67 -7.61 0.66 8.57
C LEU A 67 -7.00 -0.35 9.54
N SER A 68 -6.18 0.11 10.50
CA SER A 68 -5.52 -0.70 11.53
C SER A 68 -4.55 -1.77 11.00
N ALA A 69 -4.01 -1.59 9.79
CA ALA A 69 -2.92 -2.41 9.28
C ALA A 69 -1.58 -2.01 9.91
N ASP A 70 -0.67 -2.99 9.99
CA ASP A 70 0.74 -2.75 10.27
C ASP A 70 1.43 -2.21 9.02
N VAL A 71 2.28 -1.19 9.19
CA VAL A 71 2.92 -0.49 8.06
C VAL A 71 4.42 -0.57 8.18
N ILE A 72 5.07 -1.08 7.13
CA ILE A 72 6.52 -1.08 6.99
C ILE A 72 6.89 -0.13 5.86
N ASN A 73 7.66 0.90 6.17
CA ASN A 73 8.20 1.81 5.17
C ASN A 73 9.63 1.37 4.80
N PHE A 74 9.80 0.83 3.59
CA PHE A 74 11.10 0.44 3.07
C PHE A 74 11.67 1.56 2.20
N SER A 75 12.92 1.95 2.48
CA SER A 75 13.69 2.90 1.69
C SER A 75 14.86 2.17 1.03
N ALA A 76 15.03 2.35 -0.28
CA ALA A 76 16.18 1.81 -1.01
C ALA A 76 17.52 2.34 -0.45
N LYS A 77 17.57 3.63 -0.08
CA LYS A 77 18.72 4.22 0.64
C LYS A 77 18.92 3.51 1.98
N GLY A 78 20.06 2.84 2.14
CA GLY A 78 20.44 2.12 3.36
C GLY A 78 20.03 0.64 3.43
N SER A 79 19.40 0.09 2.39
CA SER A 79 18.96 -1.31 2.33
C SER A 79 19.89 -2.19 1.47
N SER A 80 19.67 -3.51 1.43
CA SER A 80 20.41 -4.45 0.57
C SER A 80 20.33 -4.12 -0.93
N VAL A 81 19.33 -3.34 -1.36
CA VAL A 81 19.28 -2.76 -2.71
C VAL A 81 20.55 -1.98 -3.06
N SER A 82 21.13 -1.25 -2.10
CA SER A 82 22.37 -0.49 -2.34
C SER A 82 23.59 -1.39 -2.61
N LYS A 83 23.46 -2.69 -2.32
CA LYS A 83 24.46 -3.73 -2.58
C LYS A 83 24.19 -4.52 -3.87
N GLY A 84 23.23 -4.08 -4.69
CA GLY A 84 22.89 -4.72 -5.96
C GLY A 84 21.85 -5.83 -5.86
N GLU A 85 21.08 -5.91 -4.76
CA GLU A 85 19.92 -6.81 -4.66
C GLU A 85 18.89 -6.47 -5.75
N SER A 86 18.38 -7.50 -6.43
CA SER A 86 17.38 -7.29 -7.47
C SER A 86 16.00 -6.94 -6.87
N LEU A 87 15.17 -6.21 -7.61
CA LEU A 87 13.78 -5.92 -7.20
C LEU A 87 13.00 -7.21 -6.87
N LYS A 88 13.28 -8.29 -7.60
CA LYS A 88 12.68 -9.61 -7.37
C LYS A 88 13.08 -10.16 -6.00
N ASP A 89 14.36 -10.11 -5.65
CA ASP A 89 14.86 -10.63 -4.38
C ASP A 89 14.34 -9.78 -3.20
N THR A 90 14.28 -8.46 -3.37
CA THR A 90 13.64 -7.57 -2.39
C THR A 90 12.16 -7.94 -2.21
N ALA A 91 11.41 -8.17 -3.29
CA ALA A 91 9.99 -8.57 -3.20
C ALA A 91 9.80 -9.92 -2.50
N LEU A 92 10.65 -10.92 -2.79
CA LEU A 92 10.64 -12.22 -2.11
C LEU A 92 10.97 -12.10 -0.63
N THR A 93 11.92 -11.24 -0.27
CA THR A 93 12.26 -10.93 1.13
C THR A 93 11.06 -10.33 1.85
N LEU A 94 10.39 -9.33 1.26
CA LEU A 94 9.20 -8.72 1.85
C LEU A 94 8.05 -9.72 2.02
N GLN A 95 7.86 -10.61 1.05
CA GLN A 95 6.89 -11.69 1.16
C GLN A 95 7.22 -12.64 2.31
N ALA A 96 8.49 -13.05 2.46
CA ALA A 96 8.94 -13.92 3.54
C ALA A 96 8.81 -13.26 4.92
N MET A 97 8.88 -11.92 4.99
CA MET A 97 8.62 -11.14 6.20
C MET A 97 7.13 -11.00 6.53
N GLY A 98 6.23 -11.55 5.70
CA GLY A 98 4.78 -11.55 5.96
C GLY A 98 4.04 -10.34 5.38
N ALA A 99 4.56 -9.69 4.34
CA ALA A 99 3.82 -8.64 3.64
C ALA A 99 2.55 -9.20 2.98
N ASP A 100 1.38 -8.72 3.39
CA ASP A 100 0.09 -9.03 2.75
C ASP A 100 -0.13 -8.20 1.49
N ALA A 101 0.44 -6.99 1.43
CA ALA A 101 0.41 -6.11 0.27
C ALA A 101 1.67 -5.25 0.16
N VAL A 102 2.04 -4.89 -1.06
CA VAL A 102 3.18 -4.01 -1.35
C VAL A 102 2.73 -2.87 -2.27
N VAL A 103 3.02 -1.64 -1.87
CA VAL A 103 2.88 -0.44 -2.70
C VAL A 103 4.27 -0.11 -3.23
N ILE A 104 4.47 -0.20 -4.54
CA ILE A 104 5.79 -0.05 -5.17
C ILE A 104 5.85 1.23 -5.98
N ARG A 105 6.98 1.94 -5.86
CA ARG A 105 7.38 2.99 -6.79
C ARG A 105 8.86 2.80 -7.15
N HIS A 106 9.14 2.63 -8.44
CA HIS A 106 10.46 2.30 -8.97
C HIS A 106 10.71 3.10 -10.27
N PRO A 107 11.94 3.62 -10.51
CA PRO A 107 12.31 4.31 -11.74
C PRO A 107 12.34 3.40 -12.98
#